data_AF-X5YZA3-F1
#
_entry.id   AF-X5YZA3-F1
#
_cell.length_a   1.000
_cell.length_b   1.000
_cell.length_c   1.000
_cell.angle_alpha   90.00
_cell.angle_beta   90.00
_cell.angle_gamma   90.00
#
_symmetry.space_group_name_H-M   'P 1'
#
loop_
_entity.id
_entity.type
_entity.pdbx_description
1 polymer ?
#
loop_
_entity_poly.entity_id
_entity_poly.type
_entity_poly.pdbx_seq_one_letter_code
_entity_poly.pdbx_strand_id
1 'polypeptide(L)'
;MRGGVLPPALLFAALGLALAFAPLRARLWSLVALVGILASVLRVNLPPDWLEMAFLGCWISTAITAAAVHLPRGLGLSGSVALAVNAGVWAHMVVAFSGVPSDAFWALLAVTVIVPAAGLIALNASIAIKVASSWLIAIAVLAGTLPFLHVTPGYLPDHLE
;
A
#
# COMPACT_ATOMS: atom_id res chain seq x y z
N MET A 1 -5.07 18.52 5.62
CA MET A 1 -5.24 17.33 6.48
C MET A 1 -4.84 16.07 5.69
N ARG A 2 -3.74 15.39 6.03
CA ARG A 2 -3.38 14.11 5.39
C ARG A 2 -4.27 13.02 6.00
N GLY A 3 -5.27 12.53 5.25
CA GLY A 3 -6.20 11.51 5.76
C GLY A 3 -5.50 10.16 6.00
N GLY A 4 -5.74 9.54 7.16
CA GLY A 4 -5.11 8.28 7.56
C GLY A 4 -5.56 7.03 6.78
N VAL A 5 -6.58 7.13 5.93
CA VAL A 5 -7.15 5.99 5.17
C VAL A 5 -6.45 5.78 3.83
N LEU A 6 -6.19 6.86 3.07
CA LEU A 6 -5.84 6.77 1.66
C LEU A 6 -4.47 6.08 1.41
N PRO A 7 -3.37 6.47 2.07
CA PRO A 7 -2.08 5.81 1.84
C PRO A 7 -2.11 4.31 2.19
N PRO A 8 -2.67 3.89 3.34
CA PRO A 8 -2.85 2.47 3.66
C PRO A 8 -3.74 1.74 2.63
N ALA A 9 -4.83 2.35 2.17
CA ALA A 9 -5.71 1.75 1.17
C ALA A 9 -4.98 1.49 -0.15
N LEU A 10 -4.16 2.43 -0.62
CA LEU A 10 -3.39 2.27 -1.86
C LEU A 10 -2.29 1.21 -1.71
N LEU A 11 -1.63 1.14 -0.55
CA LEU A 11 -0.66 0.09 -0.23
C LEU A 11 -1.32 -1.31 -0.25
N PHE A 12 -2.51 -1.42 0.33
CA PHE A 12 -3.29 -2.66 0.33
C PHE A 12 -3.87 -3.02 -1.03
N ALA A 13 -4.28 -2.05 -1.84
CA ALA A 13 -4.64 -2.28 -3.23
C ALA A 13 -3.44 -2.82 -4.02
N ALA A 14 -2.26 -2.20 -3.89
CA ALA A 14 -1.03 -2.66 -4.53
C ALA A 14 -0.67 -4.09 -4.11
N LEU A 15 -0.79 -4.41 -2.82
CA LEU A 15 -0.61 -5.77 -2.30
C LEU A 15 -1.61 -6.75 -2.92
N GLY A 16 -2.88 -6.37 -3.01
CA GLY A 16 -3.93 -7.18 -3.65
C GLY A 16 -3.62 -7.49 -5.12
N LEU A 17 -3.18 -6.49 -5.89
CA LEU A 17 -2.76 -6.68 -7.29
C LEU A 17 -1.54 -7.61 -7.39
N ALA A 18 -0.53 -7.44 -6.54
CA ALA A 18 0.67 -8.27 -6.54
C ALA A 18 0.36 -9.74 -6.16
N LEU A 19 -0.46 -9.95 -5.12
CA LEU A 19 -0.87 -11.28 -4.68
C LEU A 19 -1.76 -12.01 -5.68
N ALA A 20 -2.43 -11.28 -6.59
CA ALA A 20 -3.20 -11.90 -7.67
C ALA A 20 -2.34 -12.75 -8.62
N PHE A 21 -1.03 -12.49 -8.71
CA PHE A 21 -0.07 -13.32 -9.45
C PHE A 21 0.57 -14.43 -8.61
N ALA A 22 0.38 -14.42 -7.29
CA ALA A 22 0.95 -15.41 -6.39
C ALA A 22 0.10 -16.70 -6.34
N PRO A 23 0.68 -17.87 -6.00
CA PRO A 23 -0.09 -19.09 -5.79
C PRO A 23 -1.03 -18.98 -4.58
N LEU A 24 -2.13 -19.72 -4.58
CA LEU A 24 -3.19 -19.64 -3.54
C LEU A 24 -2.62 -19.79 -2.11
N ARG A 25 -1.69 -20.72 -1.90
CA ARG A 25 -1.00 -20.90 -0.61
C ARG A 25 -0.30 -19.62 -0.16
N ALA A 26 0.42 -18.95 -1.06
CA ALA A 26 1.11 -17.70 -0.73
C ALA A 26 0.12 -16.57 -0.43
N ARG A 27 -0.99 -16.48 -1.16
CA ARG A 27 -2.06 -15.50 -0.87
C ARG A 27 -2.59 -15.67 0.55
N LEU A 28 -2.97 -16.89 0.92
CA LEU A 28 -3.54 -17.17 2.25
C LEU A 28 -2.56 -16.82 3.37
N TRP A 29 -1.31 -17.28 3.28
CA TRP A 29 -0.29 -16.95 4.31
C TRP A 29 0.01 -15.46 4.38
N SER A 30 -0.04 -14.75 3.26
CA SER A 30 0.14 -13.29 3.22
C SER A 30 -1.01 -12.56 3.89
N LEU A 31 -2.26 -12.98 3.66
CA LEU A 31 -3.44 -12.42 4.34
C LEU A 31 -3.41 -12.68 5.84
N VAL A 32 -3.04 -13.90 6.25
CA VAL A 32 -2.85 -14.24 7.67
C VAL A 32 -1.77 -13.38 8.31
N ALA A 33 -0.62 -13.22 7.64
CA ALA A 33 0.46 -12.36 8.12
C ALA A 33 0.02 -10.90 8.24
N LEU A 34 -0.70 -10.38 7.23
CA LEU A 34 -1.21 -9.02 7.25
C LEU A 34 -2.16 -8.77 8.44
N VAL A 35 -3.14 -9.64 8.63
CA VAL A 35 -4.08 -9.53 9.77
C VAL A 35 -3.35 -9.68 11.09
N GLY A 36 -2.39 -10.60 11.18
CA GLY A 36 -1.56 -10.79 12.37
C GLY A 36 -0.77 -9.54 12.73
N ILE A 37 -0.13 -8.89 11.75
CA ILE A 37 0.58 -7.62 11.97
C ILE A 37 -0.40 -6.54 12.42
N LEU A 38 -1.50 -6.32 11.68
CA LEU A 38 -2.48 -5.29 12.04
C LEU A 38 -3.05 -5.48 13.46
N ALA A 39 -3.26 -6.72 13.89
CA ALA A 39 -3.72 -7.05 15.24
C ALA A 39 -2.64 -6.85 16.32
N SER A 40 -1.38 -7.16 16.01
CA SER A 40 -0.27 -7.15 16.98
C SER A 40 0.19 -5.74 17.39
N VAL A 41 0.03 -4.75 16.52
CA VAL A 41 0.66 -3.42 16.72
C VAL A 41 -0.23 -2.46 17.54
N LEU A 42 -1.41 -2.90 17.99
CA LEU A 42 -2.25 -2.20 18.99
C LEU A 42 -1.58 -1.96 20.36
N ARG A 43 -0.29 -2.29 20.52
CA ARG A 43 0.45 -2.25 21.79
C ARG A 43 1.72 -1.39 21.74
N VAL A 44 2.03 -0.72 20.63
CA VAL A 44 3.28 0.03 20.48
C VAL A 44 3.04 1.53 20.62
N ASN A 45 3.62 2.15 21.65
CA ASN A 45 3.70 3.61 21.75
C ASN A 45 4.79 4.11 20.79
N LEU A 46 4.37 4.83 19.75
CA LEU A 46 5.28 5.36 18.74
C LEU A 46 5.58 6.84 18.99
N PRO A 47 6.84 7.30 18.85
CA PRO A 47 7.18 8.71 18.97
C PRO A 47 6.52 9.53 17.84
N PRO A 48 5.97 10.73 18.13
CA PRO A 48 5.27 11.54 17.12
C PRO A 48 6.17 12.02 15.96
N ASP A 49 7.48 12.10 16.18
CA ASP A 49 8.46 12.54 15.17
C ASP A 49 8.57 11.59 13.97
N TRP A 50 8.00 10.39 14.08
CA TRP A 50 8.04 9.37 13.03
C TRP A 50 6.92 9.51 12.00
N LEU A 51 6.02 10.49 12.15
CA LEU A 51 4.89 10.71 11.24
C LEU A 51 5.35 10.80 9.77
N GLU A 52 6.29 11.67 9.46
CA GLU A 52 6.78 11.87 8.09
C GLU A 52 7.45 10.61 7.53
N MET A 53 8.19 9.89 8.38
CA MET A 53 8.82 8.63 8.01
C MET A 53 7.78 7.54 7.74
N ALA A 54 6.69 7.49 8.51
CA ALA A 54 5.59 6.55 8.30
C ALA A 54 4.90 6.78 6.95
N PHE A 55 4.60 8.04 6.62
CA PHE A 55 4.03 8.39 5.32
C PHE A 55 4.98 8.07 4.17
N LEU A 56 6.25 8.48 4.27
CA LEU A 56 7.25 8.21 3.23
C LEU A 56 7.46 6.71 3.03
N GLY A 57 7.59 5.95 4.13
CA GLY A 57 7.72 4.49 4.11
C GLY A 57 6.49 3.81 3.51
N CYS A 58 5.29 4.31 3.78
CA CYS A 58 4.05 3.82 3.18
C CYS A 58 4.01 4.06 1.65
N TRP A 59 4.42 5.25 1.19
CA TRP A 59 4.49 5.56 -0.25
C TRP A 59 5.56 4.74 -0.97
N ILE A 60 6.76 4.65 -0.41
CA ILE A 60 7.84 3.80 -0.96
C ILE A 60 7.38 2.34 -1.03
N SER A 61 6.75 1.84 0.04
CA SER A 61 6.21 0.49 0.09
C SER A 61 5.13 0.25 -0.94
N THR A 62 4.26 1.24 -1.19
CA THR A 62 3.23 1.17 -2.23
C THR A 62 3.87 1.02 -3.60
N ALA A 63 4.87 1.85 -3.91
CA ALA A 63 5.60 1.79 -5.18
C ALA A 63 6.32 0.44 -5.38
N ILE A 64 7.02 -0.05 -4.35
CA ILE A 64 7.74 -1.35 -4.40
C ILE A 64 6.75 -2.51 -4.58
N THR A 65 5.65 -2.50 -3.82
CA THR A 65 4.63 -3.56 -3.88
C THR A 65 3.93 -3.57 -5.24
N ALA A 66 3.62 -2.40 -5.80
CA ALA A 66 3.07 -2.27 -7.14
C ALA A 66 4.10 -2.72 -8.21
N ALA A 67 5.37 -2.36 -8.08
CA ALA A 67 6.43 -2.80 -8.99
C ALA A 67 6.57 -4.33 -9.03
N ALA A 68 6.29 -5.03 -7.93
CA ALA A 68 6.33 -6.49 -7.86
C ALA A 68 5.38 -7.19 -8.85
N VAL A 69 4.29 -6.52 -9.30
CA VAL A 69 3.38 -7.01 -10.35
C VAL A 69 4.11 -7.24 -11.68
N HIS A 70 5.21 -6.52 -11.92
CA HIS A 70 5.98 -6.61 -13.16
C HIS A 70 7.06 -7.71 -13.13
N LEU A 71 7.18 -8.46 -12.03
CA LEU A 71 8.13 -9.58 -11.94
C LEU A 71 7.72 -10.71 -12.90
N PRO A 72 8.64 -11.22 -13.73
CA PRO A 72 8.32 -12.20 -14.77
C PRO A 72 7.86 -13.56 -14.22
N ARG A 73 8.27 -13.92 -13.00
CA ARG A 73 7.95 -15.19 -12.34
C ARG A 73 6.87 -15.06 -11.26
N GLY A 74 6.29 -13.87 -11.08
CA GLY A 74 5.43 -13.56 -9.95
C GLY A 74 6.15 -13.63 -8.60
N LEU A 75 5.37 -13.63 -7.52
CA LEU A 75 5.88 -13.67 -6.14
C LEU A 75 5.85 -15.10 -5.57
N GLY A 76 6.99 -15.55 -5.06
CA GLY A 76 7.07 -16.76 -4.24
C GLY A 76 6.48 -16.55 -2.85
N LEU A 77 6.34 -17.64 -2.07
CA LEU A 77 5.76 -17.59 -0.71
C LEU A 77 6.44 -16.55 0.18
N SER A 78 7.76 -16.60 0.28
CA SER A 78 8.52 -15.70 1.16
C SER A 78 8.40 -14.23 0.74
N GLY A 79 8.41 -13.95 -0.57
CA GLY A 79 8.26 -12.60 -1.10
C GLY A 79 6.86 -12.03 -0.84
N SER A 80 5.82 -12.82 -1.07
CA SER A 80 4.43 -12.44 -0.80
C SER A 80 4.20 -12.13 0.69
N VAL A 81 4.70 -12.98 1.58
CA VAL A 81 4.59 -12.79 3.03
C VAL A 81 5.40 -11.57 3.47
N ALA A 82 6.62 -11.38 2.96
CA ALA A 82 7.44 -10.21 3.27
C ALA A 82 6.75 -8.91 2.85
N LEU A 83 6.16 -8.85 1.66
CA LEU A 83 5.40 -7.69 1.20
C LEU A 83 4.16 -7.44 2.06
N ALA A 84 3.46 -8.49 2.49
CA ALA A 84 2.30 -8.35 3.37
C ALA A 84 2.66 -7.85 4.77
N VAL A 85 3.77 -8.34 5.35
CA VAL A 85 4.29 -7.84 6.62
C VAL A 85 4.70 -6.37 6.48
N ASN A 86 5.47 -6.04 5.45
CA ASN A 86 5.88 -4.67 5.16
C ASN A 86 4.67 -3.75 4.99
N ALA A 87 3.67 -4.18 4.21
CA ALA A 87 2.43 -3.44 4.02
C ALA A 87 1.70 -3.19 5.34
N GLY A 88 1.55 -4.23 6.17
CA GLY A 88 0.90 -4.14 7.48
C GLY A 88 1.62 -3.19 8.43
N VAL A 89 2.96 -3.21 8.47
CA VAL A 89 3.76 -2.35 9.36
C VAL A 89 3.58 -0.88 9.00
N TRP A 90 3.77 -0.50 7.73
CA TRP A 90 3.66 0.90 7.32
C TRP A 90 2.23 1.42 7.33
N ALA A 91 1.26 0.60 6.90
CA ALA A 91 -0.16 0.95 7.00
C ALA A 91 -0.58 1.20 8.45
N HIS A 92 -0.13 0.34 9.38
CA HIS A 92 -0.41 0.52 10.79
C HIS A 92 0.19 1.83 11.31
N MET A 93 1.46 2.12 11.03
CA MET A 93 2.09 3.37 11.49
C MET A 93 1.31 4.60 11.01
N VAL A 94 0.89 4.63 9.74
CA VAL A 94 0.11 5.75 9.21
C VAL A 94 -1.24 5.90 9.92
N VAL A 95 -1.98 4.80 10.12
CA VAL A 95 -3.26 4.83 10.85
C VAL A 95 -3.05 5.24 12.31
N ALA A 96 -2.00 4.74 12.97
CA ALA A 96 -1.70 5.05 14.36
C ALA A 96 -1.40 6.54 14.59
N PHE A 97 -0.74 7.20 13.63
CA PHE A 97 -0.37 8.61 13.78
C PHE A 97 -1.39 9.61 13.24
N SER A 98 -2.14 9.25 12.20
CA SER A 98 -2.95 10.20 11.42
C SER A 98 -4.41 9.79 11.21
N GLY A 99 -4.80 8.62 11.69
CA GLY A 99 -6.12 8.04 11.46
C GLY A 99 -6.90 7.74 12.74
N VAL A 100 -8.10 7.23 12.52
CA VAL A 100 -8.98 6.65 13.54
C VAL A 100 -8.89 5.12 13.41
N PRO A 101 -9.10 4.32 14.47
CA PRO A 101 -9.01 2.85 14.37
C PRO A 101 -9.88 2.21 13.26
N SER A 102 -11.00 2.84 12.89
CA SER A 102 -11.83 2.43 11.76
C SER A 102 -11.14 2.54 10.40
N ASP A 103 -10.13 3.40 10.27
CA ASP A 103 -9.42 3.65 9.01
C ASP A 103 -8.64 2.44 8.55
N ALA A 104 -8.10 1.65 9.49
CA ALA A 104 -7.46 0.38 9.18
C ALA A 104 -8.45 -0.61 8.55
N PHE A 105 -9.70 -0.65 9.05
CA PHE A 105 -10.74 -1.50 8.49
C PHE A 105 -11.13 -1.05 7.07
N TRP A 106 -11.34 0.26 6.88
CA TRP A 106 -11.68 0.81 5.55
C TRP A 106 -10.55 0.61 4.54
N ALA A 107 -9.30 0.80 4.94
CA ALA A 107 -8.15 0.52 4.10
C ALA A 107 -8.07 -0.97 3.73
N LEU A 108 -8.33 -1.87 4.68
CA LEU A 108 -8.24 -3.32 4.46
C LEU A 108 -9.18 -3.81 3.35
N LEU A 109 -10.32 -3.14 3.14
CA LEU A 109 -11.22 -3.44 2.03
C LEU A 109 -10.52 -3.32 0.66
N ALA A 110 -9.49 -2.48 0.53
CA ALA A 110 -8.74 -2.34 -0.72
C ALA A 110 -7.96 -3.62 -1.10
N VAL A 111 -7.64 -4.51 -0.14
CA VAL A 111 -7.03 -5.82 -0.45
C VAL A 111 -7.96 -6.68 -1.31
N THR A 112 -9.28 -6.49 -1.22
CA THR A 112 -10.26 -7.29 -1.97
C THR A 112 -10.14 -7.16 -3.49
N VAL A 113 -9.42 -6.15 -3.98
CA VAL A 113 -9.02 -6.00 -5.39
C VAL A 113 -8.28 -7.24 -5.92
N ILE A 114 -7.70 -8.08 -5.04
CA ILE A 114 -7.16 -9.39 -5.40
C ILE A 114 -8.16 -10.27 -6.17
N VAL A 115 -9.46 -10.19 -5.85
CA VAL A 115 -10.51 -11.02 -6.46
C VAL A 115 -10.75 -10.64 -7.93
N PRO A 116 -11.11 -9.39 -8.28
CA PRO A 116 -11.25 -8.99 -9.67
C PRO A 116 -9.92 -9.08 -10.43
N ALA A 117 -8.78 -8.82 -9.77
CA ALA A 117 -7.47 -8.98 -10.40
C ALA A 117 -7.16 -10.43 -10.78
N ALA A 118 -7.43 -11.39 -9.89
CA ALA A 118 -7.27 -12.81 -10.18
C ALA A 118 -8.24 -13.27 -11.30
N GLY A 119 -9.46 -12.74 -11.33
CA GLY A 119 -10.43 -12.99 -12.40
C GLY A 119 -9.93 -12.50 -13.77
N LEU A 120 -9.41 -11.27 -13.84
CA LEU A 120 -8.83 -10.72 -15.07
C LEU A 120 -7.61 -11.51 -15.54
N ILE A 121 -6.77 -11.99 -14.62
CA ILE A 121 -5.62 -12.85 -14.96
C ILE A 121 -6.10 -14.18 -15.55
N ALA A 122 -7.13 -14.80 -14.97
CA ALA A 122 -7.73 -16.03 -15.48
C ALA A 122 -8.35 -15.84 -16.89
N LEU A 123 -8.81 -14.62 -17.21
CA LEU A 123 -9.30 -14.23 -18.53
C LEU A 123 -8.19 -13.77 -19.50
N ASN A 124 -6.92 -14.03 -19.19
CA ASN A 124 -5.74 -13.58 -19.97
C ASN A 124 -5.60 -12.04 -20.11
N ALA A 125 -6.31 -11.26 -19.29
CA ALA A 125 -6.26 -9.79 -19.28
C ALA A 125 -5.23 -9.24 -18.27
N SER A 126 -4.11 -9.95 -18.06
CA SER A 126 -3.07 -9.56 -17.08
C SER A 126 -2.45 -8.18 -17.34
N ILE A 127 -2.51 -7.68 -18.57
CA ILE A 127 -2.03 -6.34 -18.94
C ILE A 127 -2.79 -5.24 -18.21
N ALA A 128 -4.10 -5.40 -17.98
CA ALA A 128 -4.90 -4.43 -17.25
C ALA A 128 -4.38 -4.22 -15.82
N ILE A 129 -3.92 -5.31 -15.19
CA ILE A 129 -3.34 -5.26 -13.85
C ILE A 129 -1.99 -4.56 -13.84
N LYS A 130 -1.16 -4.79 -14.86
CA LYS A 130 0.13 -4.10 -15.02
C LYS A 130 -0.06 -2.60 -15.25
N VAL A 131 -1.05 -2.21 -16.05
CA VAL A 131 -1.40 -0.80 -16.27
C VAL A 131 -1.87 -0.17 -14.96
N ALA A 132 -2.84 -0.78 -14.26
CA ALA A 132 -3.30 -0.31 -12.95
C ALA A 132 -2.15 -0.17 -11.94
N SER A 133 -1.23 -1.14 -11.93
CA SER A 133 -0.04 -1.09 -11.08
C SER A 133 0.88 0.08 -11.43
N SER A 134 1.09 0.37 -12.72
CA SER A 134 1.90 1.52 -13.15
C SER A 134 1.31 2.87 -12.69
N TRP A 135 -0.02 2.99 -12.65
CA TRP A 135 -0.69 4.15 -12.07
C TRP A 135 -0.44 4.27 -10.57
N LEU A 136 -0.50 3.16 -9.83
CA LEU A 136 -0.18 3.16 -8.39
C LEU A 136 1.27 3.57 -8.12
N ILE A 137 2.22 3.12 -8.96
CA ILE A 137 3.62 3.55 -8.87
C ILE A 137 3.71 5.07 -9.07
N ALA A 138 3.09 5.61 -10.11
CA ALA A 138 3.10 7.04 -10.40
C ALA A 138 2.48 7.86 -9.26
N ILE A 139 1.32 7.45 -8.74
CA ILE A 139 0.65 8.10 -7.61
C ILE A 139 1.55 8.06 -6.37
N ALA A 140 2.15 6.91 -6.06
CA ALA A 140 2.99 6.75 -4.88
C ALA A 140 4.28 7.57 -4.96
N VAL A 141 4.92 7.61 -6.12
CA VAL A 141 6.11 8.44 -6.35
C VAL A 141 5.76 9.92 -6.25
N LEU A 142 4.66 10.35 -6.89
CA LEU A 142 4.20 11.73 -6.81
C LEU A 142 3.88 12.13 -5.36
N ALA A 143 3.06 11.35 -4.66
CA ALA A 143 2.67 11.61 -3.28
C ALA A 143 3.86 11.59 -2.31
N GLY A 144 4.83 10.69 -2.52
CA GLY A 144 6.04 10.61 -1.72
C GLY A 144 7.04 11.74 -1.99
N THR A 145 7.04 12.32 -3.20
CA THR A 145 7.98 13.40 -3.58
C THR A 145 7.42 14.80 -3.38
N LEU A 146 6.09 14.96 -3.39
CA LEU A 146 5.40 16.24 -3.16
C LEU A 146 5.94 17.05 -1.97
N PRO A 147 6.19 16.45 -0.77
CA PRO A 147 6.72 17.20 0.37
C PRO A 147 8.13 17.79 0.16
N PHE A 148 8.88 17.30 -0.83
CA PHE A 148 10.24 17.73 -1.15
C PHE A 148 10.30 18.68 -2.34
N LEU A 149 9.18 18.89 -3.04
CA LEU A 149 9.12 19.85 -4.13
C LEU A 149 9.13 21.26 -3.52
N HIS A 150 10.11 22.06 -3.93
CA HIS A 150 10.17 23.46 -3.53
C HIS A 150 8.93 24.17 -4.09
N VAL A 151 8.13 24.76 -3.21
CA VAL A 151 7.11 25.73 -3.61
C VAL A 151 7.85 26.91 -4.24
N THR A 152 7.62 27.16 -5.53
CA THR A 152 8.26 28.26 -6.25
C THR A 152 7.96 29.57 -5.52
N PRO A 153 8.96 30.34 -5.04
CA PRO A 153 8.70 31.60 -4.35
C PRO A 153 7.88 32.53 -5.25
N GLY A 154 6.68 32.91 -4.81
CA GLY A 154 5.74 33.74 -5.56
C GLY A 154 4.50 33.01 -6.11
N TYR A 155 4.44 31.68 -6.02
CA TYR A 155 3.19 30.95 -6.21
C TYR A 155 2.37 31.03 -4.91
N LEU A 156 1.20 31.68 -4.94
CA LEU A 156 0.24 31.59 -3.84
C LEU A 156 -0.14 30.11 -3.65
N PRO A 157 -0.31 29.64 -2.39
CA PRO A 157 -0.88 28.32 -2.16
C PRO A 157 -2.21 28.25 -2.90
N ASP A 158 -2.35 27.21 -3.72
CA ASP A 158 -3.56 26.94 -4.48
C ASP A 158 -4.73 26.78 -3.48
N HIS A 159 -5.93 27.20 -3.86
CA HIS A 159 -7.08 27.35 -2.94
C HIS A 159 -7.62 26.01 -2.38
N LEU A 160 -6.88 24.93 -2.56
CA LEU A 160 -7.19 23.55 -2.19
C LEU A 160 -6.44 23.08 -0.93
N GLU A 161 -5.68 23.96 -0.25
CA GLU A 161 -5.11 23.72 1.09
C GLU A 161 -6.05 24.13 2.24
#